data_AF-A0A2P9CNP1-F1
#
_entry.id   AF-A0A2P9CNP1-F1
#
_cell.length_a   1.000
_cell.length_b   1.000
_cell.length_c   1.000
_cell.angle_alpha   90.00
_cell.angle_beta   90.00
_cell.angle_gamma   90.00
#
_symmetry.space_group_name_H-M   'P 1'
#
loop_
_entity.id
_entity.type
_entity.pdbx_description
1 polymer ?
#
loop_
_entity_poly.entity_id
_entity_poly.type
_entity_poly.pdbx_seq_one_letter_code
_entity_poly.pdbx_strand_id
1 'polypeptide(L)'
;MIIRKKSLNGMPHEKGKLNEKKLQNITIKNYEITNDETKKAFFDYYSCIYPFNMPISLYKYPPIFGYCSLSDFQEIGAKRLALLQFLDTCTISGDDEREQYNNSRKGDKNYSLNNTTDNKNKIIRQKIYEYKFGIQSMKDYNKEEMENIIMTDLLSHYILRIAFSKDKEKQQWFLKQELKLFNFRLNELKNINVLNSQNISESERGLVHLLKRENIHYESISKPSISYGNKNEEWEKYTEFIPNKDTIQKLFKVPFYPDAYFLVRDHKVVVEKGIAYVPDIYLDIILTVQFKLNIKESFKYLDHNEKMLLKIQNDPRISTFLSSLPKAYVAKDFRQNYEHTQDTRLSPQNLYSVYKQSFPPCMRRIFVNYIKDKHLKHWGRQQLWLFLKGAGMTLDENIQTNRSIWLQPDKFDKEHRYNIRYMYGKEGKKTDFSPYNCSKIINNFPVPSSNDIHGCPFKNFDESHLKSLLYFFGLSDEQIKSIMPLKKNNEYQMACVKFFMETHPGSVGDGVGNHPNSYYVESRKYYKSKTSGSEKIAN
;
A
#
# COMPACT_ATOMS: atom_id res chain seq x y z
N MET A 1 -13.82 -32.28 24.58
CA MET A 1 -13.32 -32.90 25.83
C MET A 1 -11.99 -32.26 26.18
N ILE A 2 -11.98 -31.45 27.24
CA ILE A 2 -10.81 -30.69 27.70
C ILE A 2 -9.97 -31.64 28.57
N ILE A 3 -8.73 -31.92 28.19
CA ILE A 3 -7.77 -32.58 29.09
C ILE A 3 -6.75 -31.54 29.55
N ARG A 4 -6.97 -31.05 30.78
CA ARG A 4 -5.97 -30.38 31.62
C ARG A 4 -4.96 -31.44 32.09
N LYS A 5 -3.67 -31.24 31.87
CA LYS A 5 -2.63 -31.92 32.68
C LYS A 5 -2.24 -31.01 33.84
N LYS A 6 -2.56 -31.48 35.05
CA LYS A 6 -2.10 -30.95 36.34
C LYS A 6 -0.58 -31.15 36.48
N SER A 7 0.07 -30.16 37.06
CA SER A 7 1.42 -30.28 37.63
C SER A 7 1.38 -31.22 38.84
N LEU A 8 2.42 -32.05 38.98
CA LEU A 8 2.74 -32.80 40.19
C LEU A 8 4.25 -32.60 40.46
N ASN A 9 4.56 -32.28 41.71
CA ASN A 9 5.83 -31.79 42.22
C ASN A 9 7.02 -32.76 42.01
N GLY A 10 8.19 -32.17 41.70
CA GLY A 10 9.52 -32.77 41.80
C GLY A 10 10.59 -31.68 41.63
N MET A 11 11.56 -31.63 42.54
CA MET A 11 12.56 -30.57 42.79
C MET A 11 13.47 -30.15 41.60
N PRO A 12 14.21 -29.02 41.71
CA PRO A 12 14.72 -28.27 40.55
C PRO A 12 15.99 -28.89 39.97
N HIS A 13 15.98 -29.19 38.66
CA HIS A 13 17.21 -29.40 37.92
C HIS A 13 17.74 -28.06 37.40
N GLU A 14 18.88 -27.65 37.92
CA GLU A 14 19.62 -26.48 37.46
C GLU A 14 20.10 -26.62 36.01
N LYS A 15 19.86 -25.53 35.25
CA LYS A 15 20.73 -24.92 34.22
C LYS A 15 21.33 -25.85 33.16
N GLY A 16 20.57 -26.05 32.09
CA GLY A 16 21.13 -25.95 30.73
C GLY A 16 20.83 -24.54 30.19
N LYS A 17 21.82 -23.65 30.18
CA LYS A 17 21.73 -22.37 29.45
C LYS A 17 21.65 -22.70 27.95
N LEU A 18 20.44 -22.88 27.41
CA LEU A 18 20.22 -22.64 25.99
C LEU A 18 20.28 -21.12 25.79
N ASN A 19 21.26 -20.69 25.02
CA ASN A 19 21.38 -19.32 24.53
C ASN A 19 20.17 -19.00 23.63
N GLU A 20 19.04 -18.63 24.21
CA GLU A 20 18.04 -17.82 23.52
C GLU A 20 18.60 -16.39 23.43
N LYS A 21 19.48 -16.18 22.45
CA LYS A 21 19.85 -14.82 22.05
C LYS A 21 18.63 -14.20 21.38
N LYS A 22 17.89 -13.42 22.16
CA LYS A 22 16.89 -12.46 21.70
C LYS A 22 17.57 -11.39 20.86
N LEU A 23 17.23 -11.30 19.58
CA LEU A 23 17.13 -10.04 18.88
C LEU A 23 15.93 -10.07 17.91
N GLN A 24 15.04 -9.09 18.10
CA GLN A 24 13.69 -8.93 17.52
C GLN A 24 12.57 -9.69 18.25
N ASN A 25 11.54 -8.94 18.66
CA ASN A 25 10.42 -9.35 19.53
C ASN A 25 9.37 -10.22 18.81
N ILE A 26 9.76 -10.89 17.73
CA ILE A 26 8.94 -11.77 16.91
C ILE A 26 9.64 -13.12 16.89
N THR A 27 9.00 -14.14 17.45
CA THR A 27 9.50 -15.50 17.42
C THR A 27 8.41 -16.35 16.81
N ILE A 28 8.57 -16.77 15.56
CA ILE A 28 7.66 -17.71 14.91
C ILE A 28 8.39 -19.02 14.71
N LYS A 29 7.83 -20.11 15.25
CA LYS A 29 8.36 -21.45 15.08
C LYS A 29 7.67 -22.09 13.88
N ASN A 30 8.45 -22.47 12.88
CA ASN A 30 7.93 -23.12 11.67
C ASN A 30 7.95 -24.65 11.77
N TYR A 31 8.01 -25.20 12.99
CA TYR A 31 8.10 -26.63 13.24
C TYR A 31 7.25 -27.08 14.42
N GLU A 32 6.69 -28.28 14.32
CA GLU A 32 6.18 -29.03 15.48
C GLU A 32 7.35 -29.74 16.15
N ILE A 33 7.37 -29.76 17.48
CA ILE A 33 8.20 -30.71 18.22
C ILE A 33 7.30 -31.92 18.44
N THR A 34 7.59 -33.01 17.73
CA THR A 34 6.88 -34.28 17.95
C THR A 34 7.27 -34.88 19.30
N ASN A 35 6.49 -35.85 19.80
CA ASN A 35 6.77 -36.52 21.08
C ASN A 35 8.17 -37.17 21.14
N ASP A 36 8.80 -37.41 19.99
CA ASP A 36 10.14 -37.98 19.84
C ASP A 36 11.24 -36.89 19.69
N GLU A 37 10.96 -35.64 20.08
CA GLU A 37 11.83 -34.47 19.96
C GLU A 37 12.26 -34.10 18.51
N THR A 38 11.71 -34.77 17.49
CA THR A 38 12.01 -34.44 16.09
C THR A 38 11.23 -33.19 15.66
N LYS A 39 11.95 -32.23 15.04
CA LYS A 39 11.39 -30.99 14.50
C LYS A 39 10.84 -31.23 13.10
N LYS A 40 9.52 -31.27 12.94
CA LYS A 40 8.88 -31.34 11.62
C LYS A 40 8.55 -29.93 11.13
N ALA A 41 9.28 -29.43 10.14
CA ALA A 41 8.98 -28.13 9.55
C ALA A 41 7.64 -28.17 8.79
N PHE A 42 6.73 -27.25 9.10
CA PHE A 42 5.43 -27.14 8.42
C PHE A 42 5.54 -26.47 7.06
N PHE A 43 6.49 -25.54 6.90
CA PHE A 43 6.77 -24.84 5.67
C PHE A 43 8.16 -24.19 5.76
N ASP A 44 8.99 -24.32 4.73
CA ASP A 44 10.32 -23.69 4.69
C ASP A 44 10.21 -22.24 4.23
N TYR A 45 9.95 -21.34 5.19
CA TYR A 45 9.86 -19.92 4.89
C TYR A 45 11.20 -19.31 4.45
N TYR A 46 12.36 -19.92 4.76
CA TYR A 46 13.65 -19.38 4.30
C TYR A 46 13.78 -19.44 2.78
N SER A 47 13.20 -20.47 2.16
CA SER A 47 13.06 -20.56 0.71
C SER A 47 12.12 -19.50 0.08
N CYS A 48 11.42 -18.69 0.89
CA CYS A 48 10.61 -17.58 0.40
C CYS A 48 11.45 -16.40 -0.10
N ILE A 49 12.64 -16.20 0.47
CA ILE A 49 13.57 -15.15 0.05
C ILE A 49 14.57 -15.74 -0.94
N TYR A 50 15.25 -16.85 -0.65
CA TYR A 50 16.28 -17.37 -1.56
C TYR A 50 15.72 -17.87 -2.92
N PRO A 51 16.37 -17.60 -4.08
CA PRO A 51 17.58 -16.78 -4.32
C PRO A 51 17.29 -15.31 -4.64
N PHE A 52 16.15 -14.79 -4.22
CA PHE A 52 15.58 -13.49 -4.55
C PHE A 52 15.66 -12.48 -3.40
N ASN A 53 15.85 -11.20 -3.70
CA ASN A 53 16.03 -10.16 -2.68
C ASN A 53 14.72 -9.71 -2.01
N MET A 54 13.58 -10.36 -2.28
CA MET A 54 12.30 -10.07 -1.63
C MET A 54 11.55 -11.36 -1.32
N PRO A 55 10.92 -11.49 -0.14
CA PRO A 55 10.04 -12.63 0.12
C PRO A 55 8.93 -12.70 -0.93
N ILE A 56 8.74 -13.87 -1.54
CA ILE A 56 7.60 -14.17 -2.40
C ILE A 56 6.94 -15.44 -1.88
N SER A 57 5.62 -15.50 -1.79
CA SER A 57 4.85 -16.70 -1.45
C SER A 57 3.40 -16.55 -1.92
N LEU A 58 2.70 -17.68 -2.08
CA LEU A 58 1.26 -17.66 -2.29
C LEU A 58 0.47 -17.43 -0.99
N TYR A 59 1.13 -17.43 0.17
CA TYR A 59 0.53 -17.28 1.49
C TYR A 59 -0.61 -18.29 1.72
N LYS A 60 -0.36 -19.55 1.37
CA LYS A 60 -1.29 -20.69 1.58
C LYS A 60 -1.38 -21.09 3.06
N TYR A 61 -0.26 -20.99 3.76
CA TYR A 61 -0.15 -21.45 5.15
C TYR A 61 0.05 -20.25 6.09
N PRO A 62 -0.78 -20.08 7.13
CA PRO A 62 -0.55 -19.06 8.14
C PRO A 62 0.59 -19.48 9.08
N PRO A 63 1.29 -18.52 9.70
CA PRO A 63 2.22 -18.85 10.78
C PRO A 63 1.43 -19.40 11.98
N ILE A 64 1.64 -20.67 12.33
CA ILE A 64 0.83 -21.38 13.34
C ILE A 64 1.39 -21.20 14.75
N PHE A 65 2.72 -21.15 14.91
CA PHE A 65 3.36 -21.09 16.23
C PHE A 65 4.21 -19.85 16.36
N GLY A 66 4.09 -19.15 17.47
CA GLY A 66 4.95 -18.02 17.77
C GLY A 66 4.31 -16.96 18.64
N TYR A 67 5.08 -15.92 18.92
CA TYR A 67 4.63 -14.69 19.54
C TYR A 67 5.25 -13.49 18.84
N CYS A 68 4.50 -12.39 18.87
CA CYS A 68 4.88 -11.09 18.32
C CYS A 68 4.47 -10.06 19.37
N SER A 69 5.32 -9.07 19.66
CA SER A 69 4.89 -7.99 20.55
C SER A 69 3.72 -7.21 19.92
N LEU A 70 2.88 -6.58 20.74
CA LEU A 70 1.79 -5.74 20.24
C LEU A 70 2.33 -4.55 19.43
N SER A 71 3.50 -4.02 19.80
CA SER A 71 4.16 -2.93 19.06
C SER A 71 4.53 -3.40 17.66
N ASP A 72 5.18 -4.55 17.53
CA ASP A 72 5.57 -5.08 16.22
C ASP A 72 4.35 -5.46 15.38
N PHE A 73 3.31 -6.03 16.00
CA PHE A 73 2.06 -6.36 15.32
C PHE A 73 1.45 -5.10 14.67
N GLN A 74 1.43 -3.99 15.41
CA GLN A 74 0.93 -2.71 14.92
C GLN A 74 1.84 -2.11 13.84
N GLU A 75 3.14 -2.07 14.09
CA GLU A 75 4.13 -1.52 13.18
C GLU A 75 4.14 -2.25 11.83
N ILE A 76 4.14 -3.58 11.85
CA ILE A 76 4.21 -4.42 10.65
C ILE A 76 2.93 -4.31 9.82
N GLY A 77 1.76 -4.33 10.47
CA GLY A 77 0.49 -4.10 9.79
C GLY A 77 0.41 -2.71 9.15
N ALA A 78 0.85 -1.68 9.87
CA ALA A 78 0.88 -0.30 9.36
C ALA A 78 1.85 -0.14 8.19
N LYS A 79 3.05 -0.71 8.27
CA LYS A 79 4.05 -0.69 7.19
C LYS A 79 3.55 -1.36 5.92
N ARG A 80 2.90 -2.54 6.02
CA ARG A 80 2.35 -3.22 4.84
C ARG A 80 1.23 -2.40 4.23
N LEU A 81 0.34 -1.85 5.05
CA LEU A 81 -0.72 -0.97 4.55
C LEU A 81 -0.13 0.23 3.82
N ALA A 82 0.89 0.88 4.38
CA ALA A 82 1.58 2.01 3.75
C ALA A 82 2.22 1.62 2.41
N LEU A 83 2.84 0.44 2.32
CA LEU A 83 3.40 -0.09 1.06
C LEU A 83 2.30 -0.30 0.01
N LEU A 84 1.20 -0.95 0.38
CA LEU A 84 0.08 -1.19 -0.54
C LEU A 84 -0.57 0.12 -1.00
N GLN A 85 -0.70 1.11 -0.12
CA GLN A 85 -1.15 2.46 -0.47
C GLN A 85 -0.19 3.16 -1.42
N PHE A 86 1.12 3.04 -1.18
CA PHE A 86 2.14 3.58 -2.07
C PHE A 86 2.02 2.99 -3.49
N LEU A 87 1.86 1.66 -3.61
CA LEU A 87 1.63 1.00 -4.90
C LEU A 87 0.37 1.49 -5.61
N ASP A 88 -0.68 1.83 -4.86
CA ASP A 88 -1.89 2.41 -5.42
C ASP A 88 -1.65 3.83 -5.97
N THR A 89 -0.86 4.64 -5.27
CA THR A 89 -0.49 5.98 -5.76
C THR A 89 0.39 5.94 -7.00
N CYS A 90 1.30 4.97 -7.12
CA CYS A 90 2.12 4.78 -8.32
C CYS A 90 1.29 4.53 -9.58
N THR A 91 0.15 3.83 -9.44
CA THR A 91 -0.75 3.60 -10.57
C THR A 91 -1.51 4.86 -11.00
N ILE A 92 -1.97 5.67 -10.05
CA ILE A 92 -2.68 6.94 -10.35
C ILE A 92 -1.76 7.91 -11.09
N SER A 93 -0.50 8.06 -10.64
CA SER A 93 0.48 8.91 -11.32
C SER A 93 0.85 8.42 -12.71
N GLY A 94 0.77 7.10 -12.96
CA GLY A 94 1.05 6.52 -14.28
C GLY A 94 -0.03 6.76 -15.33
N ASP A 95 -1.28 6.99 -14.91
CA ASP A 95 -2.37 7.38 -15.80
C ASP A 95 -2.38 8.90 -16.00
N ASP A 96 -2.15 9.70 -14.93
CA ASP A 96 -2.03 11.16 -14.98
C ASP A 96 -0.87 11.63 -15.91
N GLU A 97 0.30 10.98 -15.85
CA GLU A 97 1.47 11.31 -16.68
C GLU A 97 1.26 10.99 -18.17
N ARG A 98 0.60 9.86 -18.48
CA ARG A 98 0.25 9.50 -19.86
C ARG A 98 -0.71 10.52 -20.48
N GLU A 99 -1.56 11.16 -19.69
CA GLU A 99 -2.51 12.16 -20.17
C GLU A 99 -1.87 13.54 -20.40
N GLN A 100 -0.89 13.95 -19.59
CA GLN A 100 -0.17 15.20 -19.80
C GLN A 100 0.81 15.12 -20.98
N TYR A 101 1.52 14.00 -21.15
CA TYR A 101 2.52 13.83 -22.20
C TYR A 101 1.91 13.70 -23.61
N ASN A 102 0.70 13.12 -23.73
CA ASN A 102 0.00 13.01 -25.01
C ASN A 102 -0.39 14.36 -25.63
N ASN A 103 -0.34 15.46 -24.86
CA ASN A 103 -0.56 16.82 -25.36
C ASN A 103 0.74 17.56 -25.74
N SER A 104 1.92 16.95 -25.59
CA SER A 104 3.21 17.54 -25.98
C SER A 104 4.03 16.60 -26.86
N ARG A 105 3.92 16.85 -28.17
CA ARG A 105 4.77 16.39 -29.29
C ARG A 105 4.78 14.88 -29.61
N LYS A 106 4.38 14.58 -30.86
CA LYS A 106 4.57 13.30 -31.54
C LYS A 106 6.02 13.20 -32.07
N GLY A 107 6.86 12.44 -31.37
CA GLY A 107 8.20 12.05 -31.80
C GLY A 107 8.94 11.42 -30.62
N ASP A 108 9.53 10.23 -30.80
CA ASP A 108 10.28 9.43 -29.80
C ASP A 108 9.46 8.68 -28.74
N LYS A 109 8.65 7.72 -29.20
CA LYS A 109 7.74 6.91 -28.35
C LYS A 109 8.39 5.76 -27.57
N ASN A 110 9.54 5.23 -27.97
CA ASN A 110 10.06 3.98 -27.39
C ASN A 110 11.21 4.15 -26.38
N TYR A 111 12.01 5.22 -26.46
CA TYR A 111 13.16 5.41 -25.57
C TYR A 111 12.78 6.07 -24.22
N SER A 112 11.74 6.91 -24.21
CA SER A 112 11.29 7.64 -23.02
C SER A 112 10.46 6.76 -22.06
N LEU A 113 9.61 5.85 -22.57
CA LEU A 113 8.73 5.00 -21.76
C LEU A 113 9.50 3.99 -20.87
N ASN A 114 10.60 3.45 -21.38
CA ASN A 114 11.42 2.47 -20.66
C ASN A 114 12.11 3.14 -19.45
N ASN A 115 12.70 4.32 -19.65
CA ASN A 115 13.32 5.10 -18.57
C ASN A 115 12.34 5.48 -17.45
N THR A 116 11.09 5.85 -17.78
CA THR A 116 10.06 6.16 -16.77
C THR A 116 9.64 4.92 -15.99
N THR A 117 9.52 3.77 -16.65
CA THR A 117 9.14 2.49 -16.01
C THR A 117 10.26 1.97 -15.10
N ASP A 118 11.50 2.07 -15.54
CA ASP A 118 12.68 1.68 -14.74
C ASP A 118 12.86 2.57 -13.51
N ASN A 119 12.61 3.88 -13.64
CA ASN A 119 12.63 4.78 -12.51
C ASN A 119 11.50 4.47 -11.51
N LYS A 120 10.28 4.17 -11.99
CA LYS A 120 9.16 3.73 -11.13
C LYS A 120 9.49 2.43 -10.39
N ASN A 121 10.02 1.43 -11.09
CA ASN A 121 10.43 0.16 -10.49
C ASN A 121 11.53 0.37 -9.45
N LYS A 122 12.48 1.28 -9.69
CA LYS A 122 13.53 1.64 -8.71
C LYS A 122 12.93 2.25 -7.43
N ILE A 123 11.95 3.14 -7.56
CA ILE A 123 11.28 3.75 -6.39
C ILE A 123 10.48 2.68 -5.62
N ILE A 124 9.78 1.78 -6.32
CA ILE A 124 9.07 0.66 -5.70
C ILE A 124 10.02 -0.23 -4.92
N ARG A 125 11.16 -0.63 -5.52
CA ARG A 125 12.21 -1.39 -4.81
C ARG A 125 12.67 -0.68 -3.55
N GLN A 126 12.98 0.62 -3.65
CA GLN A 126 13.44 1.40 -2.51
C GLN A 126 12.41 1.41 -1.38
N LYS A 127 11.12 1.56 -1.69
CA LYS A 127 10.04 1.54 -0.69
C LYS A 127 9.84 0.17 -0.05
N ILE A 128 10.00 -0.91 -0.80
CA ILE A 128 9.96 -2.28 -0.26
C ILE A 128 11.09 -2.47 0.78
N TYR A 129 12.30 -1.98 0.48
CA TYR A 129 13.44 -2.05 1.40
C TYR A 129 13.28 -1.14 2.62
N GLU A 130 12.81 0.09 2.43
CA GLU A 130 12.52 1.06 3.50
C GLU A 130 11.53 0.48 4.53
N TYR A 131 10.51 -0.23 4.07
CA TYR A 131 9.51 -0.87 4.93
C TYR A 131 9.89 -2.28 5.41
N LYS A 132 11.12 -2.75 5.13
CA LYS A 132 11.63 -4.07 5.54
C LYS A 132 10.82 -5.26 4.99
N PHE A 133 10.33 -5.14 3.75
CA PHE A 133 9.67 -6.23 3.01
C PHE A 133 10.56 -6.82 1.90
N GLY A 134 11.87 -6.59 2.00
CA GLY A 134 12.91 -7.09 1.11
C GLY A 134 14.30 -6.64 1.62
N ILE A 135 15.35 -7.18 1.01
CA ILE A 135 16.76 -6.89 1.31
C ILE A 135 17.45 -6.28 0.10
N GLN A 136 18.44 -5.41 0.32
CA GLN A 136 19.18 -4.80 -0.79
C GLN A 136 20.16 -5.80 -1.44
N SER A 137 20.83 -6.59 -0.61
CA SER A 137 21.84 -7.58 -1.01
C SER A 137 21.87 -8.70 0.01
N MET A 138 21.79 -9.95 -0.43
CA MET A 138 21.93 -11.14 0.44
C MET A 138 23.21 -11.16 1.26
N LYS A 139 24.28 -10.47 0.82
CA LYS A 139 25.58 -10.44 1.52
C LYS A 139 25.56 -9.56 2.77
N ASP A 140 24.63 -8.62 2.83
CA ASP A 140 24.60 -7.59 3.88
C ASP A 140 23.75 -8.03 5.08
N TYR A 141 23.09 -9.19 4.99
CA TYR A 141 22.16 -9.70 5.99
C TYR A 141 22.57 -11.10 6.41
N ASN A 142 22.53 -11.36 7.70
CA ASN A 142 22.70 -12.71 8.22
C ASN A 142 21.39 -13.53 8.08
N LYS A 143 21.48 -14.84 8.34
CA LYS A 143 20.35 -15.77 8.23
C LYS A 143 19.14 -15.34 9.07
N GLU A 144 19.38 -14.89 10.30
CA GLU A 144 18.34 -14.48 11.26
C GLU A 144 17.63 -13.20 10.80
N GLU A 145 18.37 -12.22 10.28
CA GLU A 145 17.79 -10.99 9.74
C GLU A 145 16.92 -11.26 8.50
N MET A 146 17.34 -12.18 7.63
CA MET A 146 16.55 -12.62 6.49
C MET A 146 15.26 -13.33 6.93
N GLU A 147 15.35 -14.23 7.91
CA GLU A 147 14.17 -14.89 8.50
C GLU A 147 13.19 -13.85 9.06
N ASN A 148 13.67 -12.85 9.79
CA ASN A 148 12.84 -11.79 10.34
C ASN A 148 12.10 -10.99 9.26
N ILE A 149 12.75 -10.70 8.12
CA ILE A 149 12.12 -10.01 6.98
C ILE A 149 11.03 -10.86 6.34
N ILE A 150 11.28 -12.17 6.17
CA ILE A 150 10.28 -13.10 5.66
C ILE A 150 9.07 -13.16 6.59
N MET A 151 9.31 -13.29 7.90
CA MET A 151 8.25 -13.37 8.89
C MET A 151 7.44 -12.06 8.97
N THR A 152 8.13 -10.92 8.84
CA THR A 152 7.49 -9.60 8.75
C THR A 152 6.55 -9.52 7.55
N ASP A 153 7.00 -9.95 6.36
CA ASP A 153 6.18 -9.99 5.15
C ASP A 153 4.94 -10.88 5.34
N LEU A 154 5.14 -12.11 5.81
CA LEU A 154 4.09 -13.09 6.06
C LEU A 154 3.05 -12.60 7.06
N LEU A 155 3.48 -12.15 8.24
CA LEU A 155 2.61 -11.67 9.31
C LEU A 155 1.77 -10.49 8.83
N SER A 156 2.41 -9.52 8.18
CA SER A 156 1.76 -8.31 7.72
C SER A 156 0.56 -8.60 6.81
N HIS A 157 0.73 -9.57 5.91
CA HIS A 157 -0.31 -9.99 4.99
C HIS A 157 -1.53 -10.58 5.72
N TYR A 158 -1.31 -11.45 6.72
CA TYR A 158 -2.40 -12.02 7.51
C TYR A 158 -3.06 -11.01 8.46
N ILE A 159 -2.29 -10.07 9.03
CA ILE A 159 -2.84 -8.95 9.82
C ILE A 159 -3.83 -8.15 8.97
N LEU A 160 -3.44 -7.81 7.73
CA LEU A 160 -4.32 -7.09 6.82
C LEU A 160 -5.52 -7.94 6.36
N ARG A 161 -5.37 -9.25 6.13
CA ARG A 161 -6.53 -10.13 5.86
C ARG A 161 -7.56 -10.09 6.99
N ILE A 162 -7.12 -10.10 8.26
CA ILE A 162 -8.02 -9.97 9.41
C ILE A 162 -8.68 -8.59 9.43
N ALA A 163 -7.91 -7.51 9.23
CA ALA A 163 -8.43 -6.15 9.27
C ALA A 163 -9.45 -5.87 8.14
N PHE A 164 -9.18 -6.35 6.92
CA PHE A 164 -10.00 -6.08 5.73
C PHE A 164 -11.13 -7.11 5.51
N SER A 165 -11.32 -8.04 6.45
CA SER A 165 -12.27 -9.15 6.33
C SER A 165 -13.76 -8.75 6.26
N LYS A 166 -14.19 -7.62 6.81
CA LYS A 166 -15.64 -7.31 6.90
C LYS A 166 -16.25 -6.68 5.64
N ASP A 167 -15.49 -5.83 4.96
CA ASP A 167 -16.01 -4.93 3.93
C ASP A 167 -15.57 -5.41 2.55
N LYS A 168 -16.54 -5.78 1.69
CA LYS A 168 -16.26 -6.35 0.37
C LYS A 168 -15.51 -5.40 -0.57
N GLU A 169 -15.75 -4.09 -0.49
CA GLU A 169 -15.02 -3.11 -1.31
C GLU A 169 -13.56 -3.04 -0.85
N LYS A 170 -13.34 -3.02 0.47
CA LYS A 170 -11.99 -3.02 1.04
C LYS A 170 -11.26 -4.33 0.75
N GLN A 171 -11.94 -5.47 0.81
CA GLN A 171 -11.38 -6.77 0.38
C GLN A 171 -10.90 -6.72 -1.08
N GLN A 172 -11.70 -6.14 -1.98
CA GLN A 172 -11.33 -6.01 -3.40
C GLN A 172 -10.11 -5.13 -3.58
N TRP A 173 -10.00 -4.01 -2.86
CA TRP A 173 -8.81 -3.19 -2.93
C TRP A 173 -7.58 -3.90 -2.38
N PHE A 174 -7.68 -4.53 -1.21
CA PHE A 174 -6.58 -5.26 -0.61
C PHE A 174 -6.06 -6.31 -1.60
N LEU A 175 -6.97 -7.11 -2.17
CA LEU A 175 -6.66 -8.08 -3.21
C LEU A 175 -5.97 -7.43 -4.42
N LYS A 176 -6.48 -6.30 -4.90
CA LYS A 176 -5.90 -5.56 -6.03
C LYS A 176 -4.47 -5.12 -5.75
N GLN A 177 -4.18 -4.56 -4.57
CA GLN A 177 -2.83 -4.08 -4.25
C GLN A 177 -1.86 -5.21 -3.93
N GLU A 178 -2.30 -6.26 -3.23
CA GLU A 178 -1.51 -7.47 -3.02
C GLU A 178 -1.13 -8.13 -4.36
N LEU A 179 -2.07 -8.18 -5.32
CA LEU A 179 -1.77 -8.64 -6.67
C LEU A 179 -0.71 -7.77 -7.36
N LYS A 180 -0.73 -6.45 -7.18
CA LYS A 180 0.31 -5.57 -7.75
C LYS A 180 1.67 -5.87 -7.13
N LEU A 181 1.75 -6.02 -5.81
CA LEU A 181 2.99 -6.34 -5.11
C LEU A 181 3.52 -7.73 -5.52
N PHE A 182 2.63 -8.72 -5.60
CA PHE A 182 2.96 -10.06 -6.06
C PHE A 182 3.47 -10.07 -7.49
N ASN A 183 2.80 -9.37 -8.41
CA ASN A 183 3.23 -9.25 -9.81
C ASN A 183 4.57 -8.53 -9.94
N PHE A 184 4.81 -7.49 -9.14
CA PHE A 184 6.10 -6.82 -9.08
C PHE A 184 7.22 -7.82 -8.72
N ARG A 185 7.01 -8.62 -7.66
CA ARG A 185 7.96 -9.66 -7.23
C ARG A 185 8.13 -10.77 -8.27
N LEU A 186 7.05 -11.20 -8.93
CA LEU A 186 7.10 -12.19 -10.01
C LEU A 186 7.92 -11.72 -11.21
N ASN A 187 7.75 -10.46 -11.62
CA ASN A 187 8.49 -9.90 -12.75
C ASN A 187 10.00 -9.86 -12.48
N GLU A 188 10.41 -9.52 -11.25
CA GLU A 188 11.82 -9.56 -10.85
C GLU A 188 12.34 -11.02 -10.80
N LEU A 189 11.53 -11.96 -10.32
CA LEU A 189 11.87 -13.38 -10.26
C LEU A 189 11.97 -14.03 -11.66
N LYS A 190 11.18 -13.56 -12.64
CA LYS A 190 11.13 -14.11 -14.00
C LYS A 190 12.49 -14.11 -14.71
N ASN A 191 13.35 -13.17 -14.36
CA ASN A 191 14.67 -12.99 -14.96
C ASN A 191 15.80 -13.69 -14.17
N ILE A 192 15.48 -14.41 -13.09
CA ILE A 192 16.45 -15.10 -12.24
C ILE A 192 16.48 -16.59 -12.60
N ASN A 193 17.69 -17.13 -12.76
CA ASN A 193 17.93 -18.57 -12.87
C ASN A 193 18.44 -19.09 -11.52
N VAL A 194 17.87 -20.20 -11.05
CA VAL A 194 18.19 -20.84 -9.77
C VAL A 194 18.98 -22.11 -10.04
N LEU A 195 20.08 -22.33 -9.32
CA LEU A 195 20.84 -23.58 -9.42
C LEU A 195 19.99 -24.73 -8.87
N ASN A 196 19.87 -25.82 -9.63
CA ASN A 196 19.12 -26.99 -9.20
C ASN A 196 19.91 -27.73 -8.10
N SER A 197 19.27 -27.95 -6.94
CA SER A 197 19.88 -28.62 -5.79
C SER A 197 20.13 -30.11 -6.01
N GLN A 198 19.43 -30.74 -6.95
CA GLN A 198 19.60 -32.16 -7.29
C GLN A 198 20.58 -32.39 -8.44
N ASN A 199 20.82 -31.39 -9.29
CA ASN A 199 21.79 -31.45 -10.38
C ASN A 199 22.42 -30.08 -10.62
N ILE A 200 23.59 -29.83 -10.03
CA ILE A 200 24.30 -28.54 -10.03
C ILE A 200 24.60 -28.04 -11.46
N SER A 201 24.62 -28.94 -12.45
CA SER A 201 24.83 -28.61 -13.87
C SER A 201 23.63 -27.99 -14.57
N GLU A 202 22.44 -27.99 -13.94
CA GLU A 202 21.21 -27.46 -14.52
C GLU A 202 20.71 -26.22 -13.76
N SER A 203 20.32 -25.20 -14.52
CA SER A 203 19.65 -24.01 -13.98
C SER A 203 18.15 -24.08 -14.27
N GLU A 204 17.34 -23.73 -13.28
CA GLU A 204 15.88 -23.67 -13.38
C GLU A 204 15.41 -22.22 -13.33
N ARG A 205 14.48 -21.84 -14.20
CA ARG A 205 13.89 -20.49 -14.18
C ARG A 205 13.17 -20.25 -12.84
N GLY A 206 13.29 -19.05 -12.28
CA GLY A 206 12.76 -18.70 -10.96
C GLY A 206 11.27 -18.98 -10.77
N LEU A 207 10.44 -18.84 -11.81
CA LEU A 207 9.01 -19.17 -11.74
C LEU A 207 8.74 -20.66 -11.56
N VAL A 208 9.56 -21.53 -12.15
CA VAL A 208 9.42 -22.99 -12.00
C VAL A 208 9.88 -23.43 -10.62
N HIS A 209 10.96 -22.82 -10.11
CA HIS A 209 11.39 -23.01 -8.73
C HIS A 209 10.27 -22.62 -7.73
N LEU A 210 9.59 -21.50 -7.97
CA LEU A 210 8.45 -21.06 -7.17
C LEU A 210 7.29 -22.06 -7.18
N LEU A 211 6.92 -22.63 -8.34
CA LEU A 211 5.87 -23.65 -8.43
C LEU A 211 6.17 -24.86 -7.54
N LYS A 212 7.39 -25.40 -7.65
CA LYS A 212 7.83 -26.56 -6.85
C LYS A 212 7.77 -26.25 -5.35
N ARG A 213 8.30 -25.09 -4.95
CA ARG A 213 8.32 -24.65 -3.54
C ARG A 213 6.93 -24.47 -2.96
N GLU A 214 5.99 -23.93 -3.74
CA GLU A 214 4.59 -23.74 -3.32
C GLU A 214 3.75 -25.04 -3.40
N ASN A 215 4.41 -26.18 -3.62
CA ASN A 215 3.82 -27.51 -3.77
C ASN A 215 2.73 -27.55 -4.86
N ILE A 216 2.99 -26.85 -5.97
CA ILE A 216 2.14 -26.87 -7.16
C ILE A 216 2.79 -27.79 -8.18
N HIS A 217 2.21 -28.98 -8.33
CA HIS A 217 2.69 -29.99 -9.26
C HIS A 217 1.85 -29.95 -10.54
N TYR A 218 2.44 -29.44 -11.61
CA TYR A 218 1.94 -29.63 -12.97
C TYR A 218 2.89 -30.57 -13.70
N GLU A 219 2.32 -31.57 -14.37
CA GLU A 219 3.09 -32.32 -15.37
C GLU A 219 3.56 -31.38 -16.48
N SER A 220 4.74 -31.64 -17.03
CA SER A 220 5.28 -30.81 -18.10
C SER A 220 5.88 -31.64 -19.24
N ILE A 221 5.72 -31.15 -20.46
CA ILE A 221 6.34 -31.65 -21.67
C ILE A 221 7.51 -30.71 -22.00
N SER A 222 8.72 -31.25 -22.15
CA SER A 222 9.90 -30.47 -22.54
C SER A 222 9.97 -30.28 -24.05
N LYS A 223 10.56 -29.17 -24.49
CA LYS A 223 10.82 -28.92 -25.91
C LYS A 223 11.63 -30.10 -26.49
N PRO A 224 11.15 -30.75 -27.56
CA PRO A 224 11.87 -31.86 -28.19
C PRO A 224 13.22 -31.39 -28.73
N SER A 225 14.27 -32.19 -28.55
CA SER A 225 15.56 -31.98 -29.22
C SER A 225 15.36 -32.08 -30.73
N ILE A 226 15.86 -31.10 -31.49
CA ILE A 226 15.74 -31.08 -32.95
C ILE A 226 16.59 -32.24 -33.51
N SER A 227 16.00 -33.41 -33.73
CA SER A 227 16.59 -34.44 -34.60
C SER A 227 16.17 -34.14 -36.03
N TYR A 228 17.13 -34.07 -36.96
CA TYR A 228 16.90 -33.86 -38.39
C TYR A 228 15.71 -34.72 -38.90
N GLY A 229 14.57 -34.07 -39.19
CA GLY A 229 13.48 -34.64 -39.98
C GLY A 229 12.17 -35.00 -39.24
N ASN A 230 12.17 -35.29 -37.94
CA ASN A 230 10.94 -35.68 -37.23
C ASN A 230 10.34 -34.50 -36.46
N LYS A 231 9.31 -33.87 -37.03
CA LYS A 231 8.45 -32.93 -36.30
C LYS A 231 7.72 -33.70 -35.21
N ASN A 232 7.85 -33.27 -33.95
CA ASN A 232 7.04 -33.81 -32.88
C ASN A 232 5.61 -33.24 -33.02
N GLU A 233 4.70 -34.05 -33.56
CA GLU A 233 3.31 -33.67 -33.82
C GLU A 233 2.59 -33.18 -32.56
N GLU A 234 2.86 -33.80 -31.40
CA GLU A 234 2.25 -33.41 -30.12
C GLU A 234 2.73 -32.02 -29.66
N TRP A 235 4.02 -31.72 -29.81
CA TRP A 235 4.55 -30.39 -29.46
C TRP A 235 4.00 -29.30 -30.39
N GLU A 236 4.01 -29.54 -31.69
CA GLU A 236 3.51 -28.58 -32.69
C GLU A 236 2.01 -28.32 -32.52
N LYS A 237 1.21 -29.36 -32.25
CA LYS A 237 -0.23 -29.23 -31.94
C LYS A 237 -0.53 -28.17 -30.88
N TYR A 238 0.33 -28.03 -29.87
CA TYR A 238 0.12 -27.09 -28.77
C TYR A 238 0.91 -25.78 -28.88
N THR A 239 1.81 -25.63 -29.85
CA THR A 239 2.71 -24.45 -29.94
C THR A 239 2.70 -23.70 -31.26
N GLU A 240 2.19 -24.30 -32.34
CA GLU A 240 2.28 -23.75 -33.70
C GLU A 240 1.66 -22.34 -33.82
N PHE A 241 0.54 -22.11 -33.15
CA PHE A 241 -0.18 -20.83 -33.16
C PHE A 241 0.44 -19.76 -32.27
N ILE A 242 1.47 -20.09 -31.46
CA ILE A 242 2.04 -19.19 -30.46
C ILE A 242 3.14 -18.32 -31.10
N PRO A 243 3.03 -16.98 -31.05
CA PRO A 243 4.09 -16.10 -31.51
C PRO A 243 5.40 -16.36 -30.75
N ASN A 244 6.54 -16.37 -31.45
CA ASN A 244 7.86 -16.65 -30.86
C ASN A 244 7.96 -18.02 -30.16
N LYS A 245 7.34 -19.06 -30.73
CA LYS A 245 7.36 -20.43 -30.19
C LYS A 245 8.75 -20.97 -29.83
N ASP A 246 9.80 -20.44 -30.46
CA ASP A 246 11.19 -20.84 -30.18
C ASP A 246 11.64 -20.55 -28.74
N THR A 247 11.04 -19.56 -28.09
CA THR A 247 11.33 -19.16 -26.71
C THR A 247 10.78 -20.14 -25.67
N ILE A 248 9.79 -20.95 -26.05
CA ILE A 248 9.11 -21.92 -25.18
C ILE A 248 10.05 -23.09 -24.91
N GLN A 249 10.31 -23.39 -23.64
CA GLN A 249 11.13 -24.55 -23.24
C GLN A 249 10.30 -25.70 -22.70
N LYS A 250 9.15 -25.39 -22.09
CA LYS A 250 8.24 -26.38 -21.49
C LYS A 250 6.78 -25.99 -21.70
N LEU A 251 5.93 -26.99 -21.86
CA LEU A 251 4.48 -26.88 -21.77
C LEU A 251 4.02 -27.54 -20.47
N PHE A 252 3.27 -26.83 -19.65
CA PHE A 252 2.69 -27.34 -18.40
C PHE A 252 1.24 -27.74 -18.62
N LYS A 253 0.87 -28.93 -18.15
CA LYS A 253 -0.51 -29.41 -18.12
C LYS A 253 -1.21 -28.81 -16.91
N VAL A 254 -2.03 -27.79 -17.15
CA VAL A 254 -2.73 -27.02 -16.11
C VAL A 254 -4.24 -27.27 -16.24
N PRO A 255 -5.00 -27.45 -15.15
CA PRO A 255 -6.46 -27.54 -15.22
C PRO A 255 -7.05 -26.33 -15.96
N PHE A 256 -7.94 -26.56 -16.93
CA PHE A 256 -8.60 -25.47 -17.67
C PHE A 256 -9.27 -24.48 -16.71
N TYR A 257 -10.02 -25.00 -15.73
CA TYR A 257 -10.69 -24.20 -14.71
C TYR A 257 -10.34 -24.75 -13.33
N PRO A 258 -10.05 -23.88 -12.33
CA PRO A 258 -10.09 -22.41 -12.39
C PRO A 258 -8.79 -21.74 -12.88
N ASP A 259 -7.79 -22.53 -13.28
CA ASP A 259 -6.40 -22.04 -13.33
C ASP A 259 -5.97 -21.40 -14.65
N ALA A 260 -6.50 -21.86 -15.79
CA ALA A 260 -6.04 -21.43 -17.12
C ALA A 260 -7.13 -20.79 -18.01
N TYR A 261 -8.36 -20.63 -17.52
CA TYR A 261 -9.52 -20.23 -18.35
C TYR A 261 -9.34 -18.91 -19.10
N PHE A 262 -8.58 -17.97 -18.54
CA PHE A 262 -8.30 -16.67 -19.16
C PHE A 262 -7.30 -16.77 -20.33
N LEU A 263 -6.35 -17.71 -20.28
CA LEU A 263 -5.45 -17.96 -21.41
C LEU A 263 -6.22 -18.55 -22.59
N VAL A 264 -7.20 -19.39 -22.30
CA VAL A 264 -8.09 -19.98 -23.31
C VAL A 264 -8.97 -18.91 -23.95
N ARG A 265 -9.60 -18.06 -23.13
CA ARG A 265 -10.38 -16.91 -23.61
C ARG A 265 -9.57 -15.99 -24.51
N ASP A 266 -8.29 -15.79 -24.21
CA ASP A 266 -7.38 -14.94 -24.98
C ASP A 266 -6.71 -15.70 -26.16
N HIS A 267 -7.12 -16.95 -26.46
CA HIS A 267 -6.55 -17.81 -27.50
C HIS A 267 -5.03 -18.05 -27.39
N LYS A 268 -4.50 -18.11 -26.17
CA LYS A 268 -3.06 -18.27 -25.89
C LYS A 268 -2.63 -19.72 -25.65
N VAL A 269 -3.56 -20.62 -25.43
CA VAL A 269 -3.31 -22.03 -25.11
C VAL A 269 -4.37 -22.93 -25.73
N VAL A 270 -4.00 -24.19 -26.01
CA VAL A 270 -4.93 -25.24 -26.43
C VAL A 270 -5.44 -26.00 -25.21
N VAL A 271 -6.71 -26.43 -25.27
CA VAL A 271 -7.33 -27.29 -24.25
C VAL A 271 -7.70 -28.62 -24.86
N GLU A 272 -7.34 -29.70 -24.18
CA GLU A 272 -7.80 -31.05 -24.51
C GLU A 272 -8.18 -31.79 -23.23
N LYS A 273 -9.34 -32.46 -23.23
CA LYS A 273 -9.86 -33.23 -22.08
C LYS A 273 -9.85 -32.46 -20.75
N GLY A 274 -10.15 -31.16 -20.79
CA GLY A 274 -10.18 -30.30 -19.60
C GLY A 274 -8.81 -29.84 -19.10
N ILE A 275 -7.73 -30.14 -19.82
CA ILE A 275 -6.35 -29.73 -19.52
C ILE A 275 -5.92 -28.68 -20.53
N ALA A 276 -5.43 -27.55 -20.04
CA ALA A 276 -4.78 -26.51 -20.83
C ALA A 276 -3.27 -26.76 -20.90
N TYR A 277 -2.70 -26.65 -22.10
CA TYR A 277 -1.27 -26.79 -22.34
C TYR A 277 -0.62 -25.41 -22.32
N VAL A 278 -0.05 -25.05 -21.17
CA VAL A 278 0.42 -23.69 -20.87
C VAL A 278 1.93 -23.58 -21.06
N PRO A 279 2.42 -22.77 -22.01
CA PRO A 279 3.83 -22.43 -22.13
C PRO A 279 4.44 -21.85 -20.86
N ASP A 280 5.71 -22.18 -20.62
CA ASP A 280 6.54 -21.63 -19.53
C ASP A 280 6.54 -20.09 -19.46
N ILE A 281 6.42 -19.41 -20.60
CA ILE A 281 6.35 -17.95 -20.71
C ILE A 281 5.11 -17.32 -20.04
N TYR A 282 4.04 -18.10 -19.79
CA TYR A 282 2.78 -17.68 -19.17
C TYR A 282 2.59 -18.16 -17.72
N LEU A 283 3.61 -18.78 -17.12
CA LEU A 283 3.53 -19.26 -15.73
C LEU A 283 3.29 -18.14 -14.71
N ASP A 284 3.79 -16.93 -14.97
CA ASP A 284 3.54 -15.74 -14.17
C ASP A 284 2.03 -15.47 -14.04
N ILE A 285 1.28 -15.61 -15.13
CA ILE A 285 -0.17 -15.40 -15.13
C ILE A 285 -0.89 -16.51 -14.34
N ILE A 286 -0.46 -17.77 -14.47
CA ILE A 286 -0.99 -18.89 -13.68
C ILE A 286 -0.77 -18.66 -12.18
N LEU A 287 0.46 -18.31 -11.78
CA LEU A 287 0.81 -18.00 -10.39
C LEU A 287 0.00 -16.81 -9.85
N THR A 288 -0.23 -15.79 -10.67
CA THR A 288 -1.07 -14.63 -10.31
C THR A 288 -2.52 -15.06 -10.02
N VAL A 289 -3.07 -15.97 -10.80
CA VAL A 289 -4.43 -16.50 -10.57
C VAL A 289 -4.48 -17.38 -9.33
N GLN A 290 -3.50 -18.26 -9.12
CA GLN A 290 -3.38 -19.04 -7.88
C GLN A 290 -3.34 -18.15 -6.64
N PHE A 291 -2.52 -17.09 -6.67
CA PHE A 291 -2.46 -16.11 -5.60
C PHE A 291 -3.81 -15.43 -5.33
N LYS A 292 -4.48 -14.99 -6.40
CA LYS A 292 -5.81 -14.36 -6.34
C LYS A 292 -6.85 -15.29 -5.72
N LEU A 293 -6.89 -16.54 -6.16
CA LEU A 293 -7.85 -17.55 -5.67
C LEU A 293 -7.60 -17.85 -4.20
N ASN A 294 -6.35 -18.03 -3.78
CA ASN A 294 -5.99 -18.29 -2.39
C ASN A 294 -6.45 -17.15 -1.45
N ILE A 295 -6.24 -15.87 -1.81
CA ILE A 295 -6.75 -14.75 -0.99
C ILE A 295 -8.29 -14.76 -0.93
N LYS A 296 -8.97 -14.99 -2.06
CA LYS A 296 -10.43 -15.03 -2.11
C LYS A 296 -10.99 -16.17 -1.25
N GLU A 297 -10.37 -17.34 -1.30
CA GLU A 297 -10.74 -18.48 -0.47
C GLU A 297 -10.49 -18.20 1.01
N SER A 298 -9.36 -17.55 1.34
CA SER A 298 -9.09 -17.10 2.71
C SER A 298 -10.16 -16.15 3.24
N PHE A 299 -10.63 -15.18 2.45
CA PHE A 299 -11.74 -14.32 2.85
C PHE A 299 -13.06 -15.08 3.00
N LYS A 300 -13.36 -16.01 2.09
CA LYS A 300 -14.53 -16.89 2.26
C LYS A 300 -14.42 -17.68 3.56
N TYR A 301 -13.26 -18.26 3.88
CA TYR A 301 -13.06 -19.00 5.12
C TYR A 301 -13.28 -18.12 6.36
N LEU A 302 -12.80 -16.87 6.33
CA LEU A 302 -13.03 -15.90 7.41
C LEU A 302 -14.52 -15.56 7.56
N ASP A 303 -15.24 -15.37 6.45
CA ASP A 303 -16.69 -15.11 6.45
C ASP A 303 -17.48 -16.29 7.06
N HIS A 304 -17.15 -17.54 6.71
CA HIS A 304 -17.79 -18.73 7.28
C HIS A 304 -17.51 -18.89 8.79
N ASN A 305 -16.41 -18.33 9.29
CA ASN A 305 -15.98 -18.41 10.68
C ASN A 305 -16.19 -17.09 11.46
N GLU A 306 -17.18 -16.28 11.07
CA GLU A 306 -17.42 -14.93 11.58
C GLU A 306 -17.45 -14.85 13.12
N LYS A 307 -18.09 -15.81 13.80
CA LYS A 307 -18.17 -15.81 15.28
C LYS A 307 -16.79 -15.80 15.94
N MET A 308 -15.85 -16.59 15.43
CA MET A 308 -14.48 -16.65 15.93
C MET A 308 -13.71 -15.37 15.56
N LEU A 309 -13.89 -14.87 14.34
CA LEU A 309 -13.29 -13.63 13.87
C LEU A 309 -13.70 -12.42 14.71
N LEU A 310 -15.00 -12.30 15.04
CA LEU A 310 -15.51 -11.22 15.88
C LEU A 310 -14.91 -11.25 17.28
N LYS A 311 -14.73 -12.44 17.88
CA LYS A 311 -14.06 -12.58 19.17
C LYS A 311 -12.63 -12.05 19.13
N ILE A 312 -11.88 -12.32 18.05
CA ILE A 312 -10.51 -11.84 17.87
C ILE A 312 -10.50 -10.33 17.62
N GLN A 313 -11.37 -9.82 16.76
CA GLN A 313 -11.45 -8.40 16.43
C GLN A 313 -11.94 -7.54 17.60
N ASN A 314 -12.66 -8.11 18.55
CA ASN A 314 -13.08 -7.45 19.78
C ASN A 314 -12.06 -7.57 20.92
N ASP A 315 -10.91 -8.23 20.70
CA ASP A 315 -9.84 -8.27 21.69
C ASP A 315 -9.36 -6.83 22.00
N PRO A 316 -9.42 -6.37 23.27
CA PRO A 316 -9.09 -4.99 23.62
C PRO A 316 -7.68 -4.54 23.22
N ARG A 317 -6.74 -5.47 23.05
CA ARG A 317 -5.34 -5.18 22.73
C ARG A 317 -5.13 -4.80 21.26
N ILE A 318 -5.96 -5.32 20.36
CA ILE A 318 -5.78 -5.20 18.90
C ILE A 318 -7.00 -4.61 18.17
N SER A 319 -8.17 -4.58 18.80
CA SER A 319 -9.43 -4.13 18.22
C SER A 319 -9.35 -2.73 17.62
N THR A 320 -8.86 -1.75 18.39
CA THR A 320 -8.70 -0.36 17.92
C THR A 320 -7.83 -0.28 16.67
N PHE A 321 -6.69 -0.99 16.67
CA PHE A 321 -5.77 -1.01 15.54
C PHE A 321 -6.35 -1.71 14.31
N LEU A 322 -6.92 -2.91 14.48
CA LEU A 322 -7.52 -3.65 13.37
C LEU A 322 -8.71 -2.90 12.75
N SER A 323 -9.47 -2.16 13.55
CA SER A 323 -10.58 -1.34 13.07
C SER A 323 -10.13 -0.04 12.39
N SER A 324 -8.94 0.48 12.72
CA SER A 324 -8.39 1.70 12.15
C SER A 324 -7.67 1.46 10.83
N LEU A 325 -7.04 0.30 10.63
CA LEU A 325 -6.32 -0.02 9.37
C LEU A 325 -7.19 0.18 8.12
N PRO A 326 -8.41 -0.39 8.01
CA PRO A 326 -9.26 -0.22 6.83
C PRO A 326 -9.92 1.17 6.76
N LYS A 327 -9.79 2.01 7.80
CA LYS A 327 -10.26 3.41 7.81
C LYS A 327 -9.15 4.37 7.39
N ALA A 328 -7.94 4.16 7.91
CA ALA A 328 -6.69 4.76 7.44
C ALA A 328 -6.46 4.47 5.94
N TYR A 329 -6.92 3.29 5.49
CA TYR A 329 -6.96 2.85 4.11
C TYR A 329 -7.82 3.75 3.20
N VAL A 330 -8.96 4.24 3.68
CA VAL A 330 -9.76 5.15 2.87
C VAL A 330 -9.03 6.49 2.86
N ALA A 331 -8.19 6.73 1.86
CA ALA A 331 -8.16 8.05 1.25
C ALA A 331 -9.62 8.32 0.87
N LYS A 332 -10.39 8.89 1.82
CA LYS A 332 -11.78 9.28 1.62
C LYS A 332 -11.82 9.92 0.26
N ASP A 333 -12.62 9.36 -0.63
CA ASP A 333 -12.66 9.86 -1.98
C ASP A 333 -13.40 11.20 -1.93
N PHE A 334 -12.64 12.28 -1.74
CA PHE A 334 -13.15 13.63 -1.68
C PHE A 334 -13.47 14.19 -3.08
N ARG A 335 -13.64 13.32 -4.09
CA ARG A 335 -14.45 13.64 -5.28
C ARG A 335 -15.86 14.03 -4.83
N GLN A 336 -16.65 14.71 -5.68
CA GLN A 336 -17.87 15.46 -5.32
C GLN A 336 -18.96 14.72 -4.48
N ASN A 337 -18.79 13.42 -4.18
CA ASN A 337 -19.72 12.54 -3.49
C ASN A 337 -19.39 12.26 -2.01
N TYR A 338 -18.39 12.91 -1.40
CA TYR A 338 -18.28 12.87 0.07
C TYR A 338 -19.43 13.69 0.66
N GLU A 339 -20.41 13.03 1.26
CA GLU A 339 -21.53 13.70 1.93
C GLU A 339 -21.03 14.52 3.12
N HIS A 340 -20.89 15.82 2.88
CA HIS A 340 -20.65 16.77 3.94
C HIS A 340 -21.98 17.10 4.60
N THR A 341 -22.06 16.88 5.91
CA THR A 341 -23.11 17.50 6.73
C THR A 341 -22.95 19.02 6.70
N GLN A 342 -24.01 19.78 7.01
CA GLN A 342 -23.92 21.24 7.11
C GLN A 342 -22.76 21.71 8.01
N ASP A 343 -22.45 20.95 9.07
CA ASP A 343 -21.40 21.29 10.04
C ASP A 343 -19.97 21.01 9.55
N THR A 344 -19.82 20.01 8.68
CA THR A 344 -18.52 19.59 8.14
C THR A 344 -18.21 20.22 6.79
N ARG A 345 -19.17 20.87 6.15
CA ARG A 345 -19.01 21.52 4.85
C ARG A 345 -18.28 22.86 4.98
N LEU A 346 -17.25 23.05 4.16
CA LEU A 346 -16.61 24.35 3.97
C LEU A 346 -17.41 25.18 2.96
N SER A 347 -17.76 26.41 3.34
CA SER A 347 -18.42 27.37 2.47
C SER A 347 -17.72 28.73 2.55
N PRO A 348 -17.99 29.67 1.62
CA PRO A 348 -17.43 31.01 1.70
C PRO A 348 -17.76 31.73 3.02
N GLN A 349 -18.94 31.47 3.58
CA GLN A 349 -19.42 32.10 4.81
C GLN A 349 -18.61 31.67 6.05
N ASN A 350 -18.23 30.39 6.14
CA ASN A 350 -17.52 29.88 7.31
C ASN A 350 -15.99 29.85 7.16
N LEU A 351 -15.45 30.00 5.94
CA LEU A 351 -14.02 29.88 5.62
C LEU A 351 -13.09 30.61 6.61
N TYR A 352 -13.33 31.91 6.82
CA TYR A 352 -12.48 32.75 7.67
C TYR A 352 -12.58 32.41 9.16
N SER A 353 -13.69 31.82 9.60
CA SER A 353 -13.87 31.37 10.98
C SER A 353 -13.16 30.05 11.26
N VAL A 354 -13.08 29.15 10.27
CA VAL A 354 -12.63 27.77 10.50
C VAL A 354 -11.18 27.52 10.09
N TYR A 355 -10.59 28.30 9.19
CA TYR A 355 -9.27 27.95 8.63
C TYR A 355 -8.14 27.88 9.67
N LYS A 356 -8.19 28.70 10.73
CA LYS A 356 -7.17 28.67 11.79
C LYS A 356 -7.25 27.38 12.60
N GLN A 357 -8.46 26.87 12.82
CA GLN A 357 -8.71 25.73 13.70
C GLN A 357 -8.68 24.39 12.96
N SER A 358 -9.25 24.35 11.75
CA SER A 358 -9.55 23.09 11.06
C SER A 358 -8.71 22.82 9.82
N PHE A 359 -7.90 23.75 9.33
CA PHE A 359 -7.01 23.43 8.22
C PHE A 359 -5.75 22.73 8.73
N PRO A 360 -5.31 21.63 8.09
CA PRO A 360 -4.02 21.03 8.41
C PRO A 360 -2.88 22.03 8.15
N PRO A 361 -1.70 21.84 8.76
CA PRO A 361 -0.58 22.77 8.63
C PRO A 361 -0.22 23.16 7.18
N CYS A 362 -0.29 22.21 6.24
CA CYS A 362 -0.04 22.47 4.83
C CYS A 362 -1.04 23.47 4.22
N MET A 363 -2.34 23.29 4.49
CA MET A 363 -3.39 24.15 3.92
C MET A 363 -3.51 25.48 4.67
N ARG A 364 -3.36 25.47 6.01
CA ARG A 364 -3.38 26.70 6.83
C ARG A 364 -2.27 27.65 6.39
N ARG A 365 -1.05 27.13 6.16
CA ARG A 365 0.08 27.93 5.66
C ARG A 365 -0.22 28.55 4.29
N ILE A 366 -0.72 27.75 3.34
CA ILE A 366 -1.04 28.24 2.00
C ILE A 366 -2.10 29.34 2.08
N PHE A 367 -3.17 29.11 2.85
CA PHE A 367 -4.27 30.06 2.97
C PHE A 367 -3.85 31.37 3.66
N VAL A 368 -3.04 31.31 4.74
CA VAL A 368 -2.52 32.49 5.42
C VAL A 368 -1.66 33.37 4.50
N ASN A 369 -0.82 32.76 3.66
CA ASN A 369 -0.04 33.53 2.69
C ASN A 369 -0.92 34.03 1.54
N TYR A 370 -1.90 33.24 1.10
CA TYR A 370 -2.82 33.66 0.04
C TYR A 370 -3.61 34.91 0.40
N ILE A 371 -4.16 35.00 1.62
CA ILE A 371 -4.88 36.19 2.08
C ILE A 371 -3.98 37.42 2.20
N LYS A 372 -2.69 37.22 2.50
CA LYS A 372 -1.68 38.29 2.64
C LYS A 372 -1.22 38.79 1.27
N ASP A 373 -0.77 37.87 0.43
CA ASP A 373 -0.11 38.17 -0.84
C ASP A 373 -1.12 38.36 -1.99
N LYS A 374 -2.38 37.97 -1.77
CA LYS A 374 -3.49 38.03 -2.75
C LYS A 374 -3.16 37.33 -4.08
N HIS A 375 -2.26 36.36 -4.03
CA HIS A 375 -1.77 35.61 -5.19
C HIS A 375 -1.27 34.22 -4.76
N LEU A 376 -1.34 33.24 -5.67
CA LEU A 376 -0.79 31.89 -5.50
C LEU A 376 -0.09 31.42 -6.77
N LYS A 377 1.07 30.77 -6.62
CA LYS A 377 1.74 30.06 -7.71
C LYS A 377 1.05 28.74 -8.05
N HIS A 378 1.38 28.15 -9.20
CA HIS A 378 0.70 26.99 -9.79
C HIS A 378 0.42 25.86 -8.79
N TRP A 379 1.44 25.29 -8.15
CA TRP A 379 1.26 24.17 -7.22
C TRP A 379 0.50 24.53 -5.95
N GLY A 380 0.64 25.77 -5.47
CA GLY A 380 -0.16 26.30 -4.36
C GLY A 380 -1.65 26.38 -4.71
N ARG A 381 -1.97 26.84 -5.93
CA ARG A 381 -3.34 26.86 -6.47
C ARG A 381 -3.91 25.45 -6.56
N GLN A 382 -3.17 24.52 -7.18
CA GLN A 382 -3.61 23.13 -7.32
C GLN A 382 -3.91 22.48 -5.96
N GLN A 383 -2.99 22.62 -5.00
CA GLN A 383 -3.13 22.04 -3.67
C GLN A 383 -4.31 22.62 -2.88
N LEU A 384 -4.45 23.95 -2.86
CA LEU A 384 -5.51 24.61 -2.10
C LEU A 384 -6.88 24.43 -2.76
N TRP A 385 -7.01 24.66 -4.06
CA TRP A 385 -8.32 24.67 -4.72
C TRP A 385 -8.97 23.29 -4.76
N LEU A 386 -8.18 22.23 -4.93
CA LEU A 386 -8.67 20.87 -4.80
C LEU A 386 -8.99 20.51 -3.34
N PHE A 387 -8.24 21.02 -2.36
CA PHE A 387 -8.60 20.87 -0.95
C PHE A 387 -9.94 21.55 -0.63
N LEU A 388 -10.17 22.79 -1.11
CA LEU A 388 -11.44 23.51 -0.91
C LEU A 388 -12.62 22.74 -1.50
N LYS A 389 -12.45 22.19 -2.73
CA LYS A 389 -13.40 21.28 -3.36
C LYS A 389 -13.71 20.08 -2.45
N GLY A 390 -12.68 19.38 -2.01
CA GLY A 390 -12.84 18.20 -1.15
C GLY A 390 -13.46 18.50 0.21
N ALA A 391 -13.35 19.74 0.68
CA ALA A 391 -13.94 20.21 1.93
C ALA A 391 -15.42 20.61 1.76
N GLY A 392 -15.96 20.55 0.54
CA GLY A 392 -17.39 20.74 0.26
C GLY A 392 -17.74 22.04 -0.46
N MET A 393 -16.77 22.89 -0.82
CA MET A 393 -17.04 24.04 -1.67
C MET A 393 -17.49 23.59 -3.06
N THR A 394 -18.57 24.19 -3.55
CA THR A 394 -19.04 24.02 -4.93
C THR A 394 -18.12 24.76 -5.90
N LEU A 395 -18.28 24.46 -7.19
CA LEU A 395 -17.53 25.12 -8.26
C LEU A 395 -17.67 26.65 -8.18
N ASP A 396 -18.91 27.15 -8.08
CA ASP A 396 -19.18 28.58 -8.11
C ASP A 396 -18.69 29.28 -6.84
N GLU A 397 -18.85 28.66 -5.67
CA GLU A 397 -18.29 29.18 -4.42
C GLU A 397 -16.77 29.22 -4.44
N ASN A 398 -16.11 28.21 -5.02
CA ASN A 398 -14.65 28.18 -5.11
C ASN A 398 -14.14 29.26 -6.08
N ILE A 399 -14.80 29.45 -7.23
CA ILE A 399 -14.51 30.56 -8.15
C ILE A 399 -14.68 31.89 -7.43
N GLN A 400 -15.84 32.11 -6.80
CA GLN A 400 -16.16 33.37 -6.11
C GLN A 400 -15.17 33.68 -4.99
N THR A 401 -14.84 32.68 -4.16
CA THR A 401 -13.88 32.81 -3.05
C THR A 401 -12.51 33.25 -3.55
N ASN A 402 -11.99 32.58 -4.58
CA ASN A 402 -10.67 32.91 -5.09
C ASN A 402 -10.68 34.25 -5.84
N ARG A 403 -11.74 34.55 -6.58
CA ARG A 403 -11.94 35.86 -7.23
C ARG A 403 -11.90 37.01 -6.23
N SER A 404 -12.53 36.85 -5.06
CA SER A 404 -12.55 37.89 -4.02
C SER A 404 -11.22 38.10 -3.30
N ILE A 405 -10.37 37.07 -3.22
CA ILE A 405 -9.06 37.16 -2.56
C ILE A 405 -7.98 37.64 -3.53
N TRP A 406 -8.09 37.27 -4.81
CA TRP A 406 -7.09 37.59 -5.83
C TRP A 406 -6.93 39.11 -6.02
N LEU A 407 -5.69 39.57 -6.18
CA LEU A 407 -5.38 41.00 -6.24
C LEU A 407 -6.17 41.75 -7.34
N GLN A 408 -6.39 41.10 -8.48
CA GLN A 408 -7.14 41.64 -9.62
C GLN A 408 -8.23 40.63 -10.04
N PRO A 409 -9.49 40.83 -9.65
CA PRO A 409 -10.59 39.92 -9.97
C PRO A 409 -10.75 39.62 -11.47
N ASP A 410 -10.61 40.64 -12.32
CA ASP A 410 -10.74 40.47 -13.77
C ASP A 410 -9.64 39.61 -14.38
N LYS A 411 -8.42 39.71 -13.82
CA LYS A 411 -7.28 38.88 -14.22
C LYS A 411 -7.47 37.43 -13.79
N PHE A 412 -8.01 37.22 -12.58
CA PHE A 412 -8.37 35.89 -12.10
C PHE A 412 -9.39 35.21 -13.03
N ASP A 413 -10.44 35.92 -13.43
CA ASP A 413 -11.47 35.35 -14.32
C ASP A 413 -10.88 34.90 -15.66
N LYS A 414 -9.98 35.70 -16.23
CA LYS A 414 -9.31 35.39 -17.51
C LYS A 414 -8.34 34.21 -17.39
N GLU A 415 -7.52 34.18 -16.34
CA GLU A 415 -6.39 33.24 -16.26
C GLU A 415 -6.70 31.94 -15.51
N HIS A 416 -7.68 31.95 -14.60
CA HIS A 416 -7.82 30.92 -13.57
C HIS A 416 -9.20 30.31 -13.46
N ARG A 417 -10.26 30.99 -13.90
CA ARG A 417 -11.62 30.43 -13.91
C ARG A 417 -11.70 29.10 -14.65
N TYR A 418 -11.07 29.01 -15.82
CA TYR A 418 -11.00 27.77 -16.60
C TYR A 418 -10.34 26.63 -15.82
N ASN A 419 -9.24 26.90 -15.11
CA ASN A 419 -8.52 25.89 -14.35
C ASN A 419 -9.36 25.28 -13.22
N ILE A 420 -10.15 26.10 -12.51
CA ILE A 420 -11.05 25.58 -11.47
C ILE A 420 -12.16 24.75 -12.10
N ARG A 421 -12.75 25.19 -13.21
CA ARG A 421 -13.77 24.38 -13.92
C ARG A 421 -13.23 23.04 -14.40
N TYR A 422 -11.98 23.02 -14.89
CA TYR A 422 -11.26 21.81 -15.24
C TYR A 422 -11.07 20.87 -14.05
N MET A 423 -10.65 21.38 -12.88
CA MET A 423 -10.53 20.58 -11.65
C MET A 423 -11.85 19.92 -11.19
N TYR A 424 -12.99 20.53 -11.50
CA TYR A 424 -14.32 20.02 -11.17
C TYR A 424 -14.92 19.13 -12.28
N GLY A 425 -14.14 18.76 -13.29
CA GLY A 425 -14.59 17.94 -14.41
C GLY A 425 -15.62 18.64 -15.31
N LYS A 426 -15.68 19.97 -15.31
CA LYS A 426 -16.59 20.74 -16.17
C LYS A 426 -15.97 21.20 -17.49
N GLU A 427 -14.70 20.90 -17.72
CA GLU A 427 -13.95 21.23 -18.95
C GLU A 427 -13.09 20.04 -19.40
N GLY A 428 -12.60 20.07 -20.64
CA GLY A 428 -11.75 19.02 -21.21
C GLY A 428 -12.43 17.65 -21.30
N LYS A 429 -11.73 16.57 -20.90
CA LYS A 429 -12.26 15.19 -20.86
C LYS A 429 -13.35 14.96 -19.81
N LYS A 430 -13.73 16.00 -19.04
CA LYS A 430 -14.70 15.93 -17.93
C LYS A 430 -14.26 14.98 -16.80
N THR A 431 -12.96 14.82 -16.60
CA THR A 431 -12.39 14.05 -15.48
C THR A 431 -12.52 14.84 -14.18
N ASP A 432 -13.22 14.29 -13.20
CA ASP A 432 -13.35 14.91 -11.87
C ASP A 432 -12.08 14.67 -11.04
N PHE A 433 -11.24 15.69 -10.87
CA PHE A 433 -9.93 15.54 -10.21
C PHE A 433 -10.08 15.34 -8.70
N SER A 434 -9.48 14.27 -8.18
CA SER A 434 -9.44 14.00 -6.75
C SER A 434 -8.53 15.00 -6.01
N PRO A 435 -8.93 15.46 -4.82
CA PRO A 435 -8.04 16.17 -3.92
C PRO A 435 -6.77 15.39 -3.60
N TYR A 436 -5.67 16.09 -3.38
CA TYR A 436 -4.38 15.44 -3.16
C TYR A 436 -4.26 14.89 -1.74
N ASN A 437 -3.97 13.60 -1.64
CA ASN A 437 -3.63 12.96 -0.38
C ASN A 437 -2.22 13.37 0.12
N CYS A 438 -1.92 13.05 1.37
CA CYS A 438 -0.63 13.43 1.98
C CYS A 438 0.55 12.80 1.23
N SER A 439 0.43 11.55 0.78
CA SER A 439 1.51 10.89 0.02
C SER A 439 1.86 11.65 -1.26
N LYS A 440 0.85 12.07 -2.06
CA LYS A 440 1.06 12.86 -3.29
C LYS A 440 1.71 14.21 -2.98
N ILE A 441 1.26 14.91 -1.95
CA ILE A 441 1.85 16.20 -1.52
C ILE A 441 3.29 16.03 -1.02
N ILE A 442 3.59 14.94 -0.33
CA ILE A 442 4.92 14.67 0.23
C ILE A 442 5.88 14.20 -0.86
N ASN A 443 5.47 13.25 -1.70
CA ASN A 443 6.38 12.48 -2.57
C ASN A 443 6.41 12.94 -4.03
N ASN A 444 5.33 13.54 -4.53
CA ASN A 444 5.18 13.83 -5.97
C ASN A 444 5.16 15.33 -6.30
N PHE A 445 5.04 16.20 -5.30
CA PHE A 445 5.12 17.63 -5.52
C PHE A 445 6.57 18.06 -5.72
N PRO A 446 6.84 19.04 -6.60
CA PRO A 446 8.18 19.59 -6.71
C PRO A 446 8.60 20.25 -5.41
N VAL A 447 9.90 20.17 -5.10
CA VAL A 447 10.47 20.84 -3.93
C VAL A 447 10.18 22.34 -4.05
N PRO A 448 9.52 22.96 -3.06
CA PRO A 448 9.22 24.40 -3.10
C PRO A 448 10.50 25.23 -3.25
N SER A 449 10.56 26.10 -4.25
CA SER A 449 11.62 27.10 -4.38
C SER A 449 11.36 28.31 -3.47
N SER A 450 12.27 29.30 -3.47
CA SER A 450 12.00 30.60 -2.87
C SER A 450 10.67 31.17 -3.40
N ASN A 451 9.79 31.58 -2.48
CA ASN A 451 8.40 32.05 -2.70
C ASN A 451 7.35 30.97 -3.05
N ASP A 452 7.69 29.69 -3.09
CA ASP A 452 6.69 28.63 -3.18
C ASP A 452 6.14 28.27 -1.81
N ILE A 453 4.82 28.12 -1.70
CA ILE A 453 4.16 27.85 -0.42
C ILE A 453 3.42 26.50 -0.38
N HIS A 454 3.51 25.70 -1.44
CA HIS A 454 2.93 24.35 -1.53
C HIS A 454 3.75 23.30 -0.77
N GLY A 455 3.26 22.06 -0.75
CA GLY A 455 3.92 20.93 -0.13
C GLY A 455 3.51 20.68 1.32
N CYS A 456 4.28 19.83 2.00
CA CYS A 456 4.09 19.46 3.39
C CYS A 456 5.12 20.19 4.27
N PRO A 457 4.71 21.04 5.24
CA PRO A 457 5.66 21.78 6.06
C PRO A 457 6.59 20.86 6.88
N PHE A 458 6.11 19.68 7.29
CA PHE A 458 6.94 18.71 8.02
C PHE A 458 8.08 18.16 7.17
N LYS A 459 7.91 18.06 5.84
CA LYS A 459 8.96 17.63 4.90
C LYS A 459 9.82 18.78 4.39
N ASN A 460 9.19 19.89 3.98
CA ASN A 460 9.87 20.90 3.17
C ASN A 460 10.57 21.99 3.98
N PHE A 461 10.17 22.24 5.23
CA PHE A 461 10.87 23.21 6.08
C PHE A 461 12.06 22.55 6.75
N ASP A 462 13.07 23.33 7.12
CA ASP A 462 14.07 22.89 8.09
C ASP A 462 13.47 22.88 9.52
N GLU A 463 14.29 22.61 10.52
CA GLU A 463 13.84 22.57 11.90
C GLU A 463 13.47 23.95 12.46
N SER A 464 14.22 24.98 12.11
CA SER A 464 14.02 26.34 12.63
C SER A 464 12.70 26.91 12.11
N HIS A 465 12.51 26.90 10.79
CA HIS A 465 11.29 27.39 10.15
C HIS A 465 10.06 26.59 10.55
N LEU A 466 10.19 25.27 10.76
CA LEU A 466 9.08 24.46 11.26
C LEU A 466 8.69 24.87 12.69
N LYS A 467 9.66 25.05 13.60
CA LYS A 467 9.38 25.52 14.97
C LYS A 467 8.67 26.86 14.94
N SER A 468 9.17 27.84 14.19
CA SER A 468 8.52 29.16 14.06
C SER A 468 7.08 29.05 13.54
N LEU A 469 6.82 28.17 12.56
CA LEU A 469 5.47 27.92 12.05
C LEU A 469 4.56 27.32 13.13
N LEU A 470 5.06 26.36 13.92
CA LEU A 470 4.29 25.71 14.97
C LEU A 470 3.96 26.67 16.12
N TYR A 471 4.90 27.54 16.51
CA TYR A 471 4.64 28.64 17.44
C TYR A 471 3.56 29.59 16.91
N PHE A 472 3.70 30.01 15.65
CA PHE A 472 2.69 30.86 15.00
C PHE A 472 1.30 30.19 14.95
N PHE A 473 1.24 28.86 14.95
CA PHE A 473 -0.02 28.12 15.02
C PHE A 473 -0.56 27.95 16.44
N GLY A 474 0.19 28.35 17.47
CA GLY A 474 -0.24 28.42 18.86
C GLY A 474 0.23 27.26 19.74
N LEU A 475 1.23 26.48 19.31
CA LEU A 475 1.77 25.38 20.13
C LEU A 475 2.79 25.90 21.15
N SER A 476 2.84 25.25 22.33
CA SER A 476 3.88 25.48 23.33
C SER A 476 5.18 24.73 23.02
N ASP A 477 6.26 25.08 23.71
CA ASP A 477 7.57 24.42 23.61
C ASP A 477 7.49 22.91 23.81
N GLU A 478 6.71 22.46 24.79
CA GLU A 478 6.57 21.04 25.12
C GLU A 478 5.85 20.27 24.00
N GLN A 479 4.79 20.86 23.45
CA GLN A 479 4.07 20.27 22.33
C GLN A 479 4.96 20.17 21.10
N ILE A 480 5.74 21.21 20.81
CA ILE A 480 6.69 21.21 19.69
C ILE A 480 7.79 20.16 19.90
N LYS A 481 8.34 20.06 21.12
CA LYS A 481 9.36 19.03 21.46
C LYS A 481 8.87 17.61 21.16
N SER A 482 7.58 17.35 21.30
CA SER A 482 6.99 16.03 20.99
C SER A 482 6.84 15.73 19.49
N ILE A 483 6.79 16.76 18.64
CA ILE A 483 6.57 16.65 17.18
C ILE A 483 7.90 16.55 16.42
N MET A 484 8.93 17.28 16.87
CA MET A 484 10.21 17.39 16.18
C MET A 484 10.93 16.04 15.92
N PRO A 485 10.91 15.04 16.82
CA PRO A 485 11.51 13.73 16.54
C PRO A 485 10.90 13.03 15.31
N LEU A 486 9.58 13.11 15.14
CA LEU A 486 8.88 12.51 13.99
C LEU A 486 9.33 13.15 12.67
N LYS A 487 9.55 14.48 12.67
CA LYS A 487 10.13 15.18 11.53
C LYS A 487 11.55 14.69 11.21
N LYS A 488 12.41 14.54 12.23
CA LYS A 488 13.80 14.08 12.08
C LYS A 488 13.88 12.66 11.51
N ASN A 489 12.95 11.80 11.90
CA ASN A 489 12.86 10.42 11.41
C ASN A 489 12.17 10.30 10.04
N ASN A 490 11.86 11.41 9.37
CA ASN A 490 11.10 11.46 8.11
C ASN A 490 9.66 10.92 8.20
N GLU A 491 9.09 10.83 9.39
CA GLU A 491 7.73 10.38 9.67
C GLU A 491 6.72 11.54 9.56
N TYR A 492 6.72 12.24 8.42
CA TYR A 492 6.00 13.51 8.25
C TYR A 492 4.49 13.42 8.47
N GLN A 493 3.89 12.29 8.08
CA GLN A 493 2.47 12.04 8.28
C GLN A 493 2.15 11.88 9.78
N MET A 494 3.02 11.20 10.53
CA MET A 494 2.89 11.04 11.98
C MET A 494 3.15 12.36 12.70
N ALA A 495 4.07 13.19 12.22
CA ALA A 495 4.24 14.55 12.73
C ALA A 495 2.94 15.38 12.60
N CYS A 496 2.22 15.23 11.48
CA CYS A 496 0.91 15.85 11.29
C CYS A 496 -0.18 15.27 12.20
N VAL A 497 -0.15 13.96 12.46
CA VAL A 497 -1.04 13.31 13.45
C VAL A 497 -0.75 13.85 14.84
N LYS A 498 0.51 13.91 15.25
CA LYS A 498 0.91 14.44 16.55
C LYS A 498 0.49 15.90 16.71
N PHE A 499 0.70 16.73 15.70
CA PHE A 499 0.17 18.11 15.67
C PHE A 499 -1.35 18.17 15.87
N PHE A 500 -2.10 17.30 15.20
CA PHE A 500 -3.55 17.21 15.39
C PHE A 500 -3.92 16.86 16.83
N MET A 501 -3.26 15.86 17.43
CA MET A 501 -3.53 15.43 18.80
C MET A 501 -3.25 16.53 19.82
N GLU A 502 -2.18 17.31 19.61
CA GLU A 502 -1.84 18.45 20.48
C GLU A 502 -2.85 19.60 20.38
N THR A 503 -3.49 19.76 19.22
CA THR A 503 -4.48 20.83 18.97
C THR A 503 -5.93 20.39 19.19
N HIS A 504 -6.18 19.08 19.23
CA HIS A 504 -7.49 18.45 19.37
C HIS A 504 -7.44 17.33 20.43
N PRO A 505 -7.10 17.65 21.69
CA PRO A 505 -6.94 16.65 22.75
C PRO A 505 -8.21 15.79 22.92
N GLY A 506 -8.03 14.47 22.96
CA GLY A 506 -9.12 13.50 23.08
C GLY A 506 -9.82 13.14 21.77
N SER A 507 -9.40 13.70 20.63
CA SER A 507 -9.92 13.28 19.33
C SER A 507 -9.29 11.95 18.87
N VAL A 508 -10.07 11.14 18.13
CA VAL A 508 -9.62 9.85 17.57
C VAL A 508 -8.67 10.06 16.38
N GLY A 509 -8.78 11.20 15.68
CA GLY A 509 -7.90 11.55 14.56
C GLY A 509 -7.97 10.60 13.36
N ASP A 510 -9.17 10.06 13.06
CA ASP A 510 -9.36 9.07 12.01
C ASP A 510 -8.95 9.58 10.61
N GLY A 511 -7.99 8.91 9.96
CA GLY A 511 -7.46 9.29 8.66
C GLY A 511 -6.60 10.57 8.65
N VAL A 512 -6.33 11.18 9.80
CA VAL A 512 -5.34 12.25 9.94
C VAL A 512 -3.96 11.72 9.54
N GLY A 513 -3.18 12.53 8.83
CA GLY A 513 -1.89 12.11 8.30
C GLY A 513 -1.99 11.41 6.93
N ASN A 514 -3.15 10.91 6.52
CA ASN A 514 -3.33 10.27 5.21
C ASN A 514 -3.87 11.23 4.15
N HIS A 515 -4.74 12.17 4.52
CA HIS A 515 -5.33 13.13 3.61
C HIS A 515 -5.61 14.50 4.28
N PRO A 516 -5.29 15.65 3.67
CA PRO A 516 -5.61 16.97 4.21
C PRO A 516 -7.10 17.18 4.52
N ASN A 517 -7.99 16.76 3.62
CA ASN A 517 -9.44 16.79 3.87
C ASN A 517 -9.90 15.85 5.00
N SER A 518 -9.22 14.73 5.27
CA SER A 518 -9.53 13.91 6.45
C SER A 518 -9.20 14.67 7.75
N TYR A 519 -8.06 15.37 7.79
CA TYR A 519 -7.74 16.28 8.90
C TYR A 519 -8.85 17.30 9.11
N TYR A 520 -9.28 17.97 8.04
CA TYR A 520 -10.33 18.98 8.11
C TYR A 520 -11.64 18.42 8.68
N VAL A 521 -12.11 17.29 8.14
CA VAL A 521 -13.36 16.66 8.60
C VAL A 521 -13.29 16.26 10.06
N GLU A 522 -12.20 15.61 10.50
CA GLU A 522 -12.07 15.19 11.90
C GLU A 522 -11.94 16.38 12.85
N SER A 523 -11.27 17.46 12.43
CA SER A 523 -11.26 18.71 13.20
C SER A 523 -12.67 19.30 13.35
N ARG A 524 -13.44 19.38 12.26
CA ARG A 524 -14.82 19.89 12.29
C ARG A 524 -15.72 19.08 13.22
N LYS A 525 -15.59 17.74 13.20
CA LYS A 525 -16.33 16.86 14.12
C LYS A 525 -15.97 17.12 15.59
N TYR A 526 -14.69 17.31 15.90
CA TYR A 526 -14.22 17.61 17.25
C TYR A 526 -14.78 18.94 17.78
N TYR A 527 -14.78 20.00 16.97
CA TYR A 527 -15.34 21.27 17.43
C TYR A 527 -16.86 21.23 17.57
N LYS A 528 -17.55 20.47 16.71
CA LYS A 528 -18.99 20.22 16.87
C LYS A 528 -19.31 19.53 18.20
N SER A 529 -18.59 18.45 18.54
CA SER A 529 -18.86 17.72 19.78
C SER A 529 -18.60 18.57 21.03
N LYS A 530 -17.63 19.49 20.97
CA LYS A 530 -17.41 20.48 22.05
C LYS A 530 -18.56 21.45 22.21
N THR A 531 -19.08 22.02 21.12
CA THR A 531 -20.21 22.97 21.18
C THR A 531 -21.48 22.29 21.70
N SER A 532 -21.79 21.08 21.25
CA SER A 532 -22.94 20.31 21.74
C SER A 532 -22.78 19.82 23.19
N GLY A 533 -21.55 19.63 23.67
CA GLY A 533 -21.25 19.28 25.06
C GLY A 533 -21.43 20.47 26.02
N SER A 534 -21.08 21.69 25.59
CA SER A 534 -21.29 22.91 26.39
C SER A 534 -22.77 23.27 26.56
N GLU A 535 -23.61 23.02 25.56
CA GLU A 535 -25.06 23.28 25.65
C GLU A 535 -25.79 22.32 26.61
N LYS A 536 -25.25 21.10 26.80
CA LYS A 536 -25.82 20.12 27.75
C LYS A 536 -25.41 20.35 29.21
N ILE A 537 -24.44 21.22 29.47
CA ILE A 537 -23.98 21.58 30.84
C ILE A 537 -24.62 22.91 31.28
N ALA A 538 -25.14 23.69 30.33
CA ALA A 538 -25.79 24.98 30.59
C ALA A 538 -27.32 24.89 30.75
N ASN A 539 -27.92 23.72 30.50
CA ASN A 539 -29.29 23.35 30.86
C ASN A 539 -29.25 22.33 31.99
#